data_AF-A0ABD0PZD7-F1
#
_entry.id   AF-A0ABD0PZD7-F1
#
_cell.length_a   1.000
_cell.length_b   1.000
_cell.length_c   1.000
_cell.angle_alpha   90.00
_cell.angle_beta   90.00
_cell.angle_gamma   90.00
#
_symmetry.space_group_name_H-M   'P 1'
#
loop_
_entity.id
_entity.type
_entity.pdbx_description
1 polymer ?
#
loop_
_entity_poly.entity_id
_entity_poly.type
_entity_poly.pdbx_seq_one_letter_code
_entity_poly.pdbx_strand_id
1 'polypeptide(L)'
;SWDQDASMRRAYSCPTCRKTFNQRPDLGKNTVLAEIVEGMKREVPAGPGDVKCDFCKERTLKAIKSCLVCLASYCQTHIQPHYESEAFKNHKL
;
A
#
# COMPACT_ATOMS: atom_id res chain seq x y z
N SER A 1 -6.26 5.68 -22.19
CA SER A 1 -6.74 5.49 -20.81
C SER A 1 -8.10 4.80 -20.90
N TRP A 2 -8.52 4.05 -19.88
CA TRP A 2 -9.87 3.46 -19.88
C TRP A 2 -10.97 4.53 -19.95
N ASP A 3 -10.64 5.73 -19.49
CA ASP A 3 -11.49 6.92 -19.54
C ASP A 3 -10.98 7.84 -20.66
N GLN A 4 -11.62 7.80 -21.83
CA GLN A 4 -11.39 8.74 -22.93
C GLN A 4 -12.72 9.37 -23.37
N ASP A 5 -12.69 10.69 -23.56
CA ASP A 5 -13.80 11.56 -23.96
C ASP A 5 -14.39 11.13 -25.31
N ALA A 6 -15.72 11.16 -25.42
CA ALA A 6 -16.50 10.52 -26.49
C ALA A 6 -16.35 11.14 -27.90
N SER A 7 -15.49 12.14 -28.07
CA SER A 7 -15.48 13.04 -29.23
C SER A 7 -14.53 12.69 -30.38
N MET A 8 -13.55 11.78 -30.25
CA MET A 8 -12.71 11.36 -31.39
C MET A 8 -12.32 9.87 -31.37
N ARG A 9 -12.67 9.15 -32.45
CA ARG A 9 -12.24 7.79 -32.85
C ARG A 9 -11.83 6.85 -31.70
N ARG A 10 -12.86 6.17 -31.18
CA ARG A 10 -12.94 5.32 -29.99
C ARG A 10 -12.02 4.09 -30.04
N ALA A 11 -10.80 4.20 -29.53
CA ALA A 11 -9.99 3.04 -29.17
C ALA A 11 -9.68 3.09 -27.67
N TYR A 12 -10.19 2.13 -26.92
CA TYR A 12 -9.86 1.97 -25.50
C TYR A 12 -8.48 1.34 -25.41
N SER A 13 -7.61 1.88 -24.55
CA SER A 13 -6.26 1.35 -24.39
C SER A 13 -6.00 0.95 -22.95
N CYS A 14 -5.48 -0.27 -22.76
CA CYS A 14 -5.00 -0.73 -21.47
C CYS A 14 -3.83 0.16 -21.01
N PRO A 15 -3.92 0.81 -19.84
CA PRO A 15 -2.86 1.70 -19.34
C PRO A 15 -1.56 0.95 -19.03
N THR A 16 -1.64 -0.35 -18.76
CA THR A 16 -0.49 -1.18 -18.38
C THR A 16 0.27 -1.70 -19.60
N CYS A 17 -0.42 -2.29 -20.57
CA CYS A 17 0.21 -2.97 -21.71
C CYS A 17 0.03 -2.26 -23.06
N ARG A 18 -0.68 -1.13 -23.08
CA ARG A 18 -0.96 -0.31 -24.28
C ARG A 18 -1.76 -0.99 -25.38
N LYS A 19 -2.28 -2.20 -25.15
CA LYS A 19 -3.18 -2.89 -26.09
C LYS A 19 -4.45 -2.08 -26.32
N THR A 20 -4.85 -1.97 -27.59
CA THR A 20 -6.02 -1.23 -28.04
C THR A 20 -7.24 -2.15 -28.22
N PHE A 21 -8.43 -1.60 -27.98
CA PHE A 21 -9.71 -2.29 -28.05
C PHE A 21 -10.74 -1.37 -28.71
N ASN A 22 -11.60 -1.95 -29.55
CA ASN A 22 -12.65 -1.19 -30.25
C ASN A 22 -13.87 -0.91 -29.34
N GLN A 23 -13.98 -1.63 -28.22
CA GLN A 23 -15.01 -1.46 -27.20
C GLN A 23 -14.37 -1.48 -25.81
N ARG A 24 -15.07 -0.90 -24.81
CA ARG A 24 -14.61 -0.94 -23.42
C ARG A 24 -14.78 -2.39 -22.93
N PRO A 25 -13.70 -3.08 -22.52
CA PRO A 25 -13.83 -4.38 -21.93
C PRO A 25 -14.54 -4.28 -20.57
N ASP A 26 -15.29 -5.32 -20.22
CA ASP A 26 -15.85 -5.48 -18.88
C ASP A 26 -14.71 -5.82 -17.91
N LEU A 27 -14.50 -4.96 -16.90
CA LEU A 27 -13.40 -5.08 -15.94
C LEU A 27 -13.95 -5.51 -14.58
N GLY A 28 -13.64 -6.74 -14.18
CA GLY A 28 -13.87 -7.22 -12.82
C GLY A 28 -12.77 -6.79 -11.85
N LYS A 29 -13.12 -6.56 -10.59
CA LYS A 29 -12.14 -6.42 -9.51
C LYS A 29 -11.56 -7.78 -9.16
N ASN A 30 -10.24 -7.88 -8.98
CA ASN A 30 -9.62 -9.10 -8.49
C ASN A 30 -9.81 -9.19 -6.96
N THR A 31 -10.74 -10.04 -6.53
CA THR A 31 -11.08 -10.24 -5.12
C THR A 31 -9.94 -10.83 -4.32
N VAL A 32 -9.18 -11.78 -4.90
CA VAL A 32 -8.03 -12.40 -4.23
C VAL A 32 -6.96 -11.34 -3.91
N LEU A 33 -6.64 -10.47 -4.86
CA LEU A 33 -5.70 -9.37 -4.61
C LEU A 33 -6.24 -8.38 -3.58
N ALA A 34 -7.55 -8.09 -3.61
CA ALA A 34 -8.17 -7.22 -2.61
C ALA A 34 -8.07 -7.83 -1.20
N GLU A 35 -8.35 -9.12 -1.03
CA GLU A 35 -8.25 -9.82 0.25
C GLU A 35 -6.81 -9.84 0.79
N ILE A 36 -5.81 -10.07 -0.07
CA ILE A 36 -4.39 -10.03 0.32
C ILE A 36 -4.02 -8.64 0.84
N VAL A 37 -4.39 -7.58 0.13
CA VAL A 37 -4.10 -6.18 0.53
C VAL A 37 -4.80 -5.82 1.84
N GLU A 38 -6.06 -6.24 2.02
CA GLU A 38 -6.78 -6.02 3.28
C GLU A 38 -6.17 -6.82 4.44
N GLY A 39 -5.65 -8.03 4.19
CA GLY A 39 -4.89 -8.81 5.15
C GLY A 39 -3.60 -8.11 5.61
N MET A 40 -2.89 -7.47 4.68
CA MET A 40 -1.69 -6.67 5.00
C MET A 40 -1.98 -5.45 5.87
N LYS A 41 -3.21 -4.91 5.81
CA LYS A 41 -3.62 -3.76 6.65
C LYS A 41 -3.95 -4.16 8.09
N ARG A 42 -4.10 -5.45 8.41
CA ARG A 42 -4.48 -5.88 9.77
C ARG A 42 -3.29 -5.78 10.69
N GLU A 43 -3.39 -4.89 11.68
CA GLU A 43 -2.40 -4.77 12.72
C GLU A 43 -2.48 -5.96 13.70
N VAL A 44 -1.34 -6.60 13.94
CA VAL A 44 -1.24 -7.79 14.81
C VAL A 44 -0.75 -7.35 16.19
N PRO A 45 -1.42 -7.73 17.29
CA PRO A 45 -0.91 -7.54 18.65
C PRO A 45 0.46 -8.22 18.84
N ALA A 46 1.38 -7.58 19.56
CA ALA A 46 2.69 -8.15 19.84
C ALA A 46 2.59 -9.32 20.83
N GLY A 47 3.16 -10.46 20.47
CA GLY A 47 3.30 -11.64 21.33
C GLY A 47 4.64 -11.68 22.10
N PRO A 48 4.89 -12.74 22.88
CA PRO A 48 6.17 -12.95 23.53
C PRO A 48 7.31 -13.03 22.51
N GLY A 49 8.37 -12.26 22.72
CA GLY A 49 9.53 -12.21 21.82
C GLY A 49 9.39 -11.31 20.59
N ASP A 50 8.20 -10.76 20.34
CA ASP A 50 8.03 -9.75 19.28
C ASP A 50 8.60 -8.40 19.70
N VAL A 51 9.20 -7.69 18.74
CA VAL A 51 9.53 -6.27 18.89
C VAL A 51 8.22 -5.48 18.82
N LYS A 52 8.01 -4.60 19.80
CA LYS A 52 6.81 -3.75 19.89
C LYS A 52 7.01 -2.46 19.11
N CYS A 53 5.91 -1.88 18.63
CA CYS A 53 5.94 -0.51 18.11
C CYS A 53 6.15 0.48 19.27
N ASP A 54 7.06 1.43 19.10
CA ASP A 54 7.43 2.42 20.12
C ASP A 54 6.42 3.58 20.25
N PHE A 55 5.51 3.71 19.28
CA PHE A 55 4.58 4.85 19.18
C PHE A 55 3.15 4.52 19.60
N CYS A 56 2.81 3.23 19.73
CA CYS A 56 1.48 2.82 20.17
C CYS A 56 1.30 3.03 21.68
N LYS A 57 0.29 3.80 22.09
CA LYS A 57 0.05 4.15 23.50
C LYS A 57 -0.74 3.09 24.28
N GLU A 58 -1.73 2.48 23.65
CA GLU A 58 -2.68 1.59 24.34
C GLU A 58 -2.51 0.12 23.94
N ARG A 59 -2.47 -0.14 22.63
CA ARG A 59 -2.29 -1.49 22.08
C ARG A 59 -0.85 -1.68 21.68
N THR A 60 -0.12 -2.60 22.30
CA THR A 60 1.24 -2.92 21.86
C THR A 60 1.16 -3.79 20.60
N LEU A 61 1.26 -3.16 19.44
CA LEU A 61 1.28 -3.83 18.16
C LEU A 61 2.68 -4.33 17.84
N LYS A 62 2.75 -5.43 17.08
CA LYS A 62 4.01 -5.96 16.55
C LYS A 62 4.61 -4.95 15.57
N ALA A 63 5.88 -4.63 15.77
CA ALA A 63 6.63 -3.84 14.81
C ALA A 63 6.90 -4.67 13.55
N ILE A 64 6.74 -4.05 12.39
CA ILE A 64 7.01 -4.67 11.09
C ILE A 64 8.34 -4.21 10.50
N LYS A 65 8.85 -3.06 10.94
CA LYS A 65 10.09 -2.43 10.50
C LYS A 65 10.66 -1.52 11.58
N SER A 66 11.97 -1.28 11.51
CA SER A 66 12.69 -0.39 12.43
C SER A 66 13.55 0.58 11.63
N CYS A 67 13.52 1.85 11.98
CA CYS A 67 14.32 2.87 11.32
C CYS A 67 15.67 3.03 12.04
N LEU A 68 16.78 2.88 11.31
CA LEU A 68 18.14 3.06 11.86
C LEU A 68 18.49 4.52 12.15
N VAL A 69 17.74 5.48 11.59
CA VAL A 69 17.95 6.91 11.83
C VAL A 69 17.15 7.38 13.05
N CYS A 70 15.88 6.95 13.16
CA CYS A 70 15.05 7.27 14.33
C CYS A 70 15.37 6.41 15.55
N LEU A 71 16.05 5.27 15.34
CA LEU A 71 16.30 4.25 16.36
C LEU A 71 15.00 3.76 17.03
N ALA A 72 13.97 3.59 16.22
CA ALA A 72 12.63 3.21 16.67
C ALA A 72 11.99 2.17 15.75
N SER A 73 11.00 1.46 16.28
CA SER A 73 10.28 0.35 15.66
C SER A 73 8.80 0.69 15.50
N TYR A 74 8.24 0.31 14.36
CA TYR A 74 6.96 0.82 13.88
C TYR A 74 6.00 -0.31 13.47
N CYS A 75 4.73 -0.20 13.85
CA CYS A 75 3.64 -0.98 13.25
C CYS A 75 3.26 -0.40 11.87
N GLN A 76 2.35 -1.07 11.15
CA GLN A 76 1.90 -0.65 9.82
C GLN A 76 1.41 0.81 9.78
N THR A 77 0.65 1.26 10.79
CA THR A 77 0.14 2.64 10.83
C THR A 77 1.26 3.65 11.05
N HIS A 78 2.19 3.37 11.97
CA HIS A 78 3.23 4.32 12.35
C HIS A 78 4.43 4.34 11.39
N ILE A 79 4.61 3.32 10.54
CA ILE A 79 5.66 3.33 9.50
C ILE A 79 5.25 4.12 8.25
N GLN A 80 3.94 4.30 8.01
CA GLN A 80 3.40 4.92 6.80
C GLN A 80 4.04 6.29 6.45
N PRO A 81 4.30 7.21 7.41
CA PRO A 81 5.01 8.46 7.12
C PRO A 81 6.40 8.25 6.48
N HIS A 82 7.10 7.16 6.79
CA HIS A 82 8.40 6.87 6.18
C HIS A 82 8.32 6.51 4.70
N TYR A 83 7.15 6.07 4.21
CA TYR A 83 6.93 5.78 2.80
C TYR A 83 6.37 6.96 2.02
N GLU A 84 5.62 7.85 2.69
CA GLU A 84 4.82 8.88 2.03
C GLU A 84 5.43 10.29 2.10
N SER A 85 6.21 10.58 3.13
CA SER A 85 6.75 11.93 3.35
C SER A 85 8.20 12.06 2.91
N GLU A 86 8.48 13.10 2.11
CA GLU A 86 9.83 13.42 1.64
C GLU A 86 10.83 13.64 2.79
N ALA A 87 10.37 14.05 3.97
CA ALA A 87 11.22 14.22 5.15
C ALA A 87 11.91 12.92 5.57
N PHE A 88 11.33 11.78 5.24
CA PHE A 88 11.81 10.45 5.64
C PHE A 88 12.41 9.65 4.49
N LYS A 89 12.52 10.22 3.29
CA LYS A 89 12.99 9.53 2.08
C LYS A 89 14.36 8.85 2.21
N ASN A 90 15.23 9.42 3.04
CA ASN A 90 16.58 8.91 3.29
C ASN A 90 16.68 8.05 4.55
N HIS A 91 15.58 7.78 5.24
CA HIS A 91 15.57 6.92 6.41
C HIS A 91 15.73 5.48 5.99
N LYS A 92 16.72 4.80 6.56
CA LYS A 92 16.90 3.36 6.36
C LYS A 92 15.98 2.59 7.30
N LEU A 93 15.00 1.91 6.72
CA LEU A 93 14.05 1.01 7.39
C LEU A 93 14.45 -0.45 7.27
#